data_AF-A0A510KCD4-F1
#
_entry.id   AF-A0A510KCD4-F1
#
_cell.length_a   1.000
_cell.length_b   1.000
_cell.length_c   1.000
_cell.angle_alpha   90.00
_cell.angle_beta   90.00
_cell.angle_gamma   90.00
#
_symmetry.space_group_name_H-M   'P 1'
#
loop_
_entity.id
_entity.type
_entity.pdbx_description
1 polymer ?
#
loop_
_entity_poly.entity_id
_entity_poly.type
_entity_poly.pdbx_seq_one_letter_code
_entity_poly.pdbx_strand_id
1 'polypeptide(L)'
;MGAKQLLEASDQNAQITARLNLVTDAPEQLKKQIYQSANDAKVAYTDSMNQVAKLGLLAKDAFNNTNEIVQFTNLMQKAFKVSGADAAEATSAMYQLTQAMAAGKLQGDEFRSVMENAQWWLKL
;
A
#
# COMPACT_ATOMS: atom_id res chain seq x y z
N MET A 1 27.94 -10.66 8.85
CA MET A 1 26.47 -10.61 8.87
C MET A 1 25.90 -9.58 7.89
N GLY A 2 26.55 -8.41 7.68
CA GLY A 2 26.05 -7.37 6.76
C GLY A 2 25.91 -7.77 5.28
N ALA A 3 26.84 -8.56 4.71
CA ALA A 3 26.74 -8.95 3.29
C ALA A 3 25.51 -9.81 2.97
N LYS A 4 25.10 -10.71 3.88
CA LYS A 4 23.90 -11.55 3.68
C LYS A 4 22.61 -10.73 3.79
N GLN A 5 22.52 -9.84 4.79
CA GLN A 5 21.36 -8.96 4.97
C GLN A 5 21.18 -7.98 3.79
N LEU A 6 22.29 -7.48 3.23
CA LEU A 6 22.25 -6.63 2.04
C LEU A 6 21.79 -7.39 0.79
N LEU A 7 22.25 -8.64 0.61
CA LEU A 7 21.80 -9.50 -0.48
C LEU A 7 20.31 -9.85 -0.35
N GLU A 8 19.86 -10.23 0.84
CA GLU A 8 18.44 -10.55 1.12
C GLU A 8 17.52 -9.34 0.90
N ALA A 9 17.94 -8.14 1.34
CA ALA A 9 17.19 -6.91 1.10
C ALA A 9 17.12 -6.57 -0.40
N SER A 10 18.20 -6.82 -1.15
CA SER A 10 18.23 -6.63 -2.60
C SER A 10 17.27 -7.60 -3.31
N ASP A 11 17.28 -8.88 -2.94
CA ASP A 11 16.40 -9.90 -3.53
C ASP A 11 14.92 -9.60 -3.24
N GLN A 12 14.61 -9.20 -2.00
CA GLN A 12 13.26 -8.81 -1.63
C GLN A 12 12.78 -7.59 -2.45
N ASN A 13 13.66 -6.59 -2.63
CA ASN A 13 13.32 -5.40 -3.39
C ASN A 13 13.14 -5.69 -4.89
N ALA A 14 13.95 -6.59 -5.45
CA ALA A 14 13.81 -7.07 -6.82
C ALA A 14 12.47 -7.81 -6.99
N GLN A 15 12.08 -8.66 -6.04
CA GLN A 15 10.80 -9.36 -6.07
C GLN A 15 9.61 -8.40 -5.99
N ILE A 16 9.65 -7.39 -5.13
CA ILE A 16 8.59 -6.37 -5.05
C ILE A 16 8.51 -5.59 -6.36
N THR A 17 9.65 -5.20 -6.94
CA THR A 17 9.69 -4.49 -8.22
C THR A 17 9.09 -5.32 -9.35
N ALA A 18 9.40 -6.62 -9.41
CA ALA A 18 8.81 -7.52 -10.40
C ALA A 18 7.28 -7.56 -10.27
N ARG A 19 6.76 -7.62 -9.04
CA ARG A 19 5.31 -7.56 -8.78
C ARG A 19 4.71 -6.22 -9.20
N LEU A 20 5.38 -5.10 -8.92
CA LEU A 20 4.94 -3.78 -9.38
C LEU A 20 4.84 -3.73 -10.91
N ASN A 21 5.79 -4.33 -11.63
CA ASN A 21 5.75 -4.38 -13.10
C ASN A 21 4.58 -5.22 -13.65
N LEU A 22 4.01 -6.12 -12.86
CA LEU A 22 2.84 -6.92 -13.26
C LEU A 22 1.52 -6.17 -13.05
N VAL A 23 1.51 -5.12 -12.23
CA VAL A 23 0.29 -4.37 -11.87
C VAL A 23 0.19 -3.02 -12.58
N THR A 24 1.23 -2.59 -13.29
CA THR A 24 1.21 -1.32 -14.04
C THR A 24 2.09 -1.37 -15.29
N ASP A 25 1.66 -0.66 -16.32
CA ASP A 25 2.46 -0.38 -17.52
C ASP A 25 3.47 0.77 -17.31
N ALA A 26 3.37 1.50 -16.19
CA ALA A 26 4.20 2.66 -15.88
C ALA A 26 4.93 2.51 -14.52
N PRO A 27 5.83 1.52 -14.36
CA PRO A 27 6.41 1.16 -13.08
C PRO A 27 7.20 2.28 -12.41
N GLU A 28 7.93 3.10 -13.18
CA GLU A 28 8.71 4.21 -12.61
C GLU A 28 7.81 5.34 -12.09
N GLN A 29 6.70 5.62 -12.77
CA GLN A 29 5.71 6.58 -12.30
C GLN A 29 5.02 6.07 -11.03
N LEU A 30 4.67 4.79 -10.99
CA LEU A 30 4.08 4.17 -9.79
C LEU A 30 5.05 4.20 -8.61
N LYS A 31 6.32 3.84 -8.79
CA LYS A 31 7.37 3.94 -7.76
C LYS A 31 7.48 5.37 -7.21
N LYS A 32 7.45 6.39 -8.07
CA LYS A 32 7.49 7.79 -7.65
C LYS A 32 6.27 8.17 -6.80
N GLN A 33 5.07 7.73 -7.20
CA GLN A 33 3.85 7.95 -6.42
C GLN A 33 3.91 7.25 -5.06
N ILE A 34 4.37 6.00 -5.02
CA ILE A 34 4.57 5.24 -3.78
C ILE A 34 5.58 5.95 -2.87
N TYR A 35 6.67 6.47 -3.42
CA TYR A 35 7.68 7.20 -2.65
C TYR A 35 7.10 8.47 -2.00
N GLN A 36 6.36 9.26 -2.78
CA GLN A 36 5.68 10.46 -2.26
C GLN A 36 4.67 10.10 -1.16
N SER A 37 3.87 9.06 -1.40
CA SER A 37 2.90 8.54 -0.44
C SER A 37 3.56 8.03 0.85
N ALA A 38 4.63 7.25 0.75
CA ALA A 38 5.34 6.72 1.90
C ALA A 38 5.93 7.85 2.78
N ASN A 39 6.49 8.88 2.16
CA ASN A 39 7.02 10.05 2.87
C ASN A 39 5.92 10.83 3.60
N ASP A 40 4.77 10.99 2.96
CA ASP A 40 3.59 11.67 3.53
C ASP A 40 2.94 10.87 4.68
N ALA A 41 2.84 9.55 4.56
CA ALA A 41 2.42 8.67 5.66
C ALA A 41 3.51 8.47 6.74
N LYS A 42 4.74 8.93 6.48
CA LYS A 42 5.93 8.75 7.35
C LYS A 42 6.17 7.26 7.68
N VAL A 43 6.17 6.43 6.64
CA VAL A 43 6.48 4.99 6.70
C VAL A 43 7.65 4.64 5.76
N ALA A 44 8.22 3.45 5.90
CA ALA A 44 9.28 2.99 5.02
C ALA A 44 8.78 2.80 3.58
N TYR A 45 9.55 3.28 2.60
CA TYR A 45 9.21 3.19 1.18
C TYR A 45 9.01 1.74 0.71
N THR A 46 9.88 0.82 1.14
CA THR A 46 9.80 -0.61 0.80
C THR A 46 8.53 -1.27 1.31
N ASP A 47 8.02 -0.85 2.47
CA ASP A 47 6.78 -1.38 3.03
C ASP A 47 5.59 -0.93 2.20
N SER A 48 5.57 0.35 1.83
CA SER A 48 4.55 0.91 0.95
C SER A 48 4.58 0.24 -0.44
N MET A 49 5.76 0.02 -1.02
CA MET A 49 5.87 -0.73 -2.29
C MET A 49 5.31 -2.15 -2.16
N ASN A 50 5.65 -2.87 -1.08
CA ASN A 50 5.18 -4.23 -0.86
C ASN A 50 3.64 -4.27 -0.71
N GLN A 51 3.06 -3.30 0.00
CA GLN A 51 1.62 -3.20 0.18
C GLN A 51 0.91 -2.89 -1.14
N VAL A 52 1.37 -1.89 -1.90
CA VAL A 52 0.79 -1.54 -3.20
C VAL A 52 0.92 -2.71 -4.19
N ALA A 53 2.07 -3.39 -4.23
CA ALA A 53 2.26 -4.56 -5.07
C ALA A 53 1.30 -5.71 -4.71
N LYS A 54 1.11 -5.98 -3.41
CA LYS A 54 0.17 -7.02 -2.94
C LYS A 54 -1.28 -6.68 -3.28
N LEU A 55 -1.69 -5.44 -3.03
CA LEU A 55 -3.03 -4.96 -3.35
C LEU A 55 -3.31 -5.04 -4.85
N GLY A 56 -2.38 -4.56 -5.68
CA GLY A 56 -2.51 -4.60 -7.13
C GLY A 56 -2.51 -6.01 -7.72
N LEU A 57 -1.94 -7.00 -7.03
CA LEU A 57 -1.97 -8.39 -7.48
C LEU A 57 -3.22 -9.14 -7.02
N LEU A 58 -3.62 -8.94 -5.76
CA LEU A 58 -4.65 -9.76 -5.12
C LEU A 58 -6.04 -9.13 -5.18
N ALA A 59 -6.10 -7.80 -5.20
CA ALA A 59 -7.33 -7.03 -5.10
C ALA A 59 -7.45 -6.01 -6.24
N LYS A 60 -6.85 -6.31 -7.41
CA LYS A 60 -6.84 -5.38 -8.56
C LYS A 60 -8.26 -4.91 -8.94
N ASP A 61 -9.23 -5.82 -8.88
CA ASP A 61 -10.61 -5.56 -9.29
C ASP A 61 -11.36 -4.68 -8.28
N ALA A 62 -10.80 -4.47 -7.09
CA ALA A 62 -11.32 -3.51 -6.13
C ALA A 62 -10.92 -2.06 -6.47
N PHE A 63 -10.06 -1.81 -7.45
CA PHE A 63 -9.56 -0.47 -7.79
C PHE A 63 -9.65 -0.20 -9.29
N ASN A 64 -9.88 1.06 -9.68
CA ASN A 64 -9.91 1.39 -11.11
C ASN A 64 -8.51 1.52 -11.71
N ASN A 65 -7.52 1.89 -10.89
CA ASN A 65 -6.17 2.19 -11.33
C ASN A 65 -5.18 2.13 -10.16
N THR A 66 -3.88 2.12 -10.47
CA THR A 66 -2.83 2.03 -9.45
C THR A 66 -2.71 3.26 -8.56
N ASN A 67 -3.18 4.44 -9.01
CA ASN A 67 -3.19 5.65 -8.18
C ASN A 67 -4.16 5.50 -7.00
N GLU A 68 -5.32 4.89 -7.20
CA GLU A 68 -6.25 4.58 -6.11
C GLU A 68 -5.63 3.61 -5.09
N ILE A 69 -4.86 2.62 -5.54
CA ILE A 69 -4.14 1.69 -4.66
C ILE A 69 -3.13 2.44 -3.79
N VAL A 70 -2.38 3.39 -4.37
CA VAL A 70 -1.41 4.22 -3.62
C VAL A 70 -2.10 5.11 -2.59
N GLN A 71 -3.22 5.74 -2.96
CA GLN A 71 -4.00 6.59 -2.05
C GLN A 71 -4.62 5.78 -0.90
N PHE A 72 -5.19 4.62 -1.22
CA PHE A 72 -5.70 3.68 -0.23
C PHE A 72 -4.62 3.29 0.77
N THR A 73 -3.46 2.87 0.25
CA THR A 73 -2.31 2.47 1.06
C THR A 73 -1.86 3.60 1.98
N ASN A 74 -1.79 4.84 1.46
CA ASN A 74 -1.45 6.04 2.24
C ASN A 74 -2.42 6.25 3.41
N LEU A 75 -3.72 6.25 3.12
CA LEU A 75 -4.75 6.52 4.12
C LEU A 75 -4.70 5.49 5.24
N MET A 76 -4.59 4.21 4.89
CA MET A 76 -4.52 3.13 5.88
C MET A 76 -3.25 3.22 6.73
N GLN A 77 -2.10 3.50 6.12
CA GLN A 77 -0.85 3.73 6.87
C GLN A 77 -0.97 4.89 7.86
N LYS A 78 -1.62 6.00 7.46
CA LYS A 78 -1.91 7.12 8.35
C LYS A 78 -2.91 6.74 9.45
N ALA A 79 -3.96 6.01 9.11
CA ALA A 79 -4.97 5.56 10.07
C ALA A 79 -4.35 4.68 11.16
N PHE A 80 -3.49 3.73 10.79
CA PHE A 80 -2.77 2.90 11.75
C PHE A 80 -1.81 3.70 12.64
N LYS A 81 -1.16 4.72 12.06
CA LYS A 81 -0.30 5.62 12.85
C LYS A 81 -1.10 6.43 13.87
N VAL A 82 -2.28 6.92 13.50
CA VAL A 82 -3.18 7.64 14.40
C VAL A 82 -3.75 6.71 15.47
N SER A 83 -4.04 5.45 15.13
CA SER A 83 -4.54 4.45 16.09
C SER A 83 -3.46 3.95 17.05
N GLY A 84 -2.19 4.32 16.84
CA GLY A 84 -1.07 3.84 17.65
C GLY A 84 -0.71 2.37 17.41
N ALA A 85 -1.18 1.78 16.31
CA ALA A 85 -0.86 0.40 15.97
C ALA A 85 0.63 0.28 15.63
N ASP A 86 1.27 -0.78 16.10
CA ASP A 86 2.66 -1.05 15.74
C ASP A 86 2.78 -1.55 14.28
N ALA A 87 4.00 -1.70 13.79
CA ALA A 87 4.25 -2.10 12.41
C ALA A 87 3.73 -3.52 12.09
N ALA A 88 3.74 -4.43 13.07
CA ALA A 88 3.28 -5.80 12.90
C ALA A 88 1.75 -5.87 12.84
N GLU A 89 1.09 -5.13 13.74
CA GLU A 89 -0.37 -4.95 13.76
C GLU A 89 -0.87 -4.31 12.46
N ALA A 90 -0.24 -3.21 12.03
CA ALA A 90 -0.58 -2.54 10.78
C ALA A 90 -0.42 -3.47 9.57
N THR A 91 0.66 -4.27 9.55
CA THR A 91 0.91 -5.24 8.47
C THR A 91 -0.14 -6.36 8.47
N SER A 92 -0.48 -6.90 9.64
CA SER A 92 -1.50 -7.95 9.78
C SER A 92 -2.89 -7.45 9.38
N ALA A 93 -3.27 -6.26 9.84
CA ALA A 93 -4.53 -5.62 9.49
C ALA A 93 -4.62 -5.34 7.98
N MET A 94 -3.56 -4.80 7.38
CA MET A 94 -3.47 -4.58 5.93
C MET A 94 -3.59 -5.89 5.14
N TYR A 95 -3.01 -6.98 5.65
CA TYR A 95 -3.12 -8.29 5.01
C TYR A 95 -4.56 -8.83 5.03
N GLN A 96 -5.26 -8.72 6.17
CA GLN A 96 -6.66 -9.12 6.26
C GLN A 96 -7.56 -8.26 5.36
N LEU A 97 -7.31 -6.96 5.32
CA LEU A 97 -8.01 -6.01 4.46
C LEU A 97 -7.81 -6.37 2.97
N THR A 98 -6.57 -6.68 2.58
CA THR A 98 -6.25 -7.14 1.22
C THR A 98 -7.04 -8.41 0.85
N GLN A 99 -7.12 -9.37 1.77
CA GLN A 99 -7.91 -10.60 1.55
C GLN A 99 -9.42 -10.33 1.46
N ALA A 100 -9.94 -9.43 2.29
CA ALA A 100 -11.36 -9.05 2.24
C ALA A 100 -11.72 -8.40 0.90
N MET A 101 -10.86 -7.52 0.39
CA MET A 101 -11.02 -6.91 -0.95
C MET A 101 -10.90 -7.94 -2.07
N ALA A 102 -9.90 -8.84 -1.98
CA ALA A 102 -9.74 -9.94 -2.94
C ALA A 102 -10.96 -10.88 -2.97
N ALA A 103 -11.64 -11.06 -1.84
CA ALA A 103 -12.88 -11.84 -1.73
C ALA A 103 -14.14 -11.06 -2.17
N GLY A 104 -14.01 -9.82 -2.67
CA GLY A 104 -15.13 -8.97 -3.08
C GLY A 104 -15.99 -8.45 -1.94
N LYS A 105 -15.53 -8.58 -0.68
CA LYS A 105 -16.27 -8.12 0.50
C LYS A 105 -16.13 -6.62 0.77
N LEU A 106 -15.17 -5.97 0.11
CA LEU A 106 -14.92 -4.54 0.22
C LEU A 106 -14.49 -4.02 -1.16
N GLN A 107 -15.23 -3.05 -1.68
CA GLN A 107 -14.99 -2.48 -3.01
C GLN A 107 -14.36 -1.09 -2.91
N GLY A 108 -13.54 -0.71 -3.90
CA GLY A 108 -12.85 0.60 -3.88
C GLY A 108 -13.78 1.80 -3.95
N ASP A 109 -15.00 1.65 -4.46
CA ASP A 109 -16.02 2.71 -4.47
C ASP A 109 -16.53 2.99 -3.04
N GLU A 110 -16.72 1.95 -2.22
CA GLU A 110 -17.07 2.09 -0.81
C GLU A 110 -15.95 2.78 -0.04
N PHE A 111 -14.70 2.40 -0.33
CA PHE A 111 -13.54 3.06 0.25
C PHE A 111 -13.40 4.52 -0.21
N ARG A 112 -13.61 4.82 -1.50
CA ARG A 112 -13.57 6.21 -2.00
C ARG A 112 -14.59 7.07 -1.27
N SER A 113 -15.80 6.56 -1.03
CA SER A 113 -16.81 7.26 -0.24
C SER A 113 -16.34 7.49 1.21
N VAL A 114 -15.71 6.50 1.85
CA VAL A 114 -15.13 6.68 3.19
C VAL A 114 -13.97 7.68 3.18
N MET A 115 -13.13 7.69 2.17
CA MET A 115 -11.98 8.60 2.05
C MET A 115 -12.43 10.05 1.78
N GLU A 116 -13.40 10.26 0.90
CA GLU A 116 -14.06 11.55 0.68
C GLU A 116 -14.66 12.09 1.99
N ASN A 117 -15.21 11.19 2.80
CA ASN A 117 -15.70 11.52 4.14
C ASN A 117 -14.57 11.64 5.20
N ALA A 118 -13.44 10.97 5.07
CA ALA A 118 -12.33 11.12 6.02
C ALA A 118 -11.62 12.48 5.82
N GLN A 119 -11.59 12.97 4.58
CA GLN A 119 -10.91 14.20 4.19
C GLN A 119 -11.49 15.47 4.84
N TRP A 120 -12.72 15.42 5.34
CA TRP A 120 -13.27 16.53 6.12
C TRP A 120 -12.87 16.52 7.60
N TRP A 121 -12.66 15.35 8.21
CA TRP A 121 -12.20 15.24 9.59
C TRP A 121 -10.70 15.50 9.76
N LEU A 122 -9.89 15.21 8.75
CA LEU A 122 -8.43 15.43 8.77
C LEU A 122 -8.03 16.92 8.67
N LYS A 123 -9.01 17.84 8.61
CA LYS A 123 -8.80 19.29 8.57
C LYS A 123 -9.11 20.01 9.90
N LEU A 124 -9.51 19.26 10.94
CA LEU A 124 -9.66 19.73 12.33
C LEU A 124 -8.39 19.45 13.13
#